data_AF-A0A661VRR8-F1
#
_entry.id   AF-A0A661VRR8-F1
#
_cell.length_a   1.000
_cell.length_b   1.000
_cell.length_c   1.000
_cell.angle_alpha   90.00
_cell.angle_beta   90.00
_cell.angle_gamma   90.00
#
_symmetry.space_group_name_H-M   'P 1'
#
loop_
_entity.id
_entity.type
_entity.pdbx_description
1 polymer ?
#
loop_
_entity_poly.entity_id
_entity_poly.type
_entity_poly.pdbx_seq_one_letter_code
_entity_poly.pdbx_strand_id
1 'polypeptide(L)'
;MDWMKVVNSVLIIYAWGIAALLSLTLFLIARFYEEKAGQRSYYQLFIIPSLLFLVGGVRYALIAGDLVGDVAGDVALFLGGLFLSILSYFLFNLMTGGRR
;
A
#
# COMPACT_ATOMS: atom_id res chain seq x y z
N MET A 1 29.56 11.39 6.12
CA MET A 1 28.28 10.67 6.28
C MET A 1 27.27 11.72 6.71
N ASP A 2 26.38 12.14 5.81
CA ASP A 2 25.37 13.16 6.14
C ASP A 2 24.28 12.52 6.98
N TRP A 3 24.41 12.59 8.31
CA TRP A 3 23.47 11.97 9.26
C TRP A 3 22.00 12.33 8.98
N MET A 4 21.73 13.55 8.51
CA MET A 4 20.38 13.98 8.14
C MET A 4 19.79 13.20 6.96
N LYS A 5 20.60 12.85 5.94
CA LYS A 5 20.12 12.06 4.79
C LYS A 5 19.77 10.65 5.22
N VAL A 6 20.59 10.06 6.10
CA VAL A 6 20.32 8.71 6.63
C VAL A 6 19.03 8.70 7.45
N VAL A 7 18.84 9.68 8.34
CA VAL A 7 17.59 9.78 9.13
C VAL A 7 16.37 9.95 8.22
N ASN A 8 16.47 10.79 7.18
CA ASN A 8 15.37 10.99 6.23
C ASN A 8 15.03 9.70 5.47
N SER A 9 16.02 9.02 4.89
CA SER A 9 15.79 7.73 4.19
C SER A 9 15.17 6.67 5.11
N VAL A 10 15.62 6.59 6.37
CA VAL A 10 15.04 5.65 7.35
C VAL A 10 13.58 5.99 7.66
N LEU A 11 13.24 7.28 7.83
CA LEU A 11 11.86 7.72 8.07
C LEU A 11 10.95 7.44 6.87
N ILE A 12 11.44 7.66 5.64
CA ILE A 12 10.70 7.36 4.40
C ILE A 12 10.39 5.87 4.31
N ILE A 13 11.40 5.01 4.51
CA ILE A 13 11.22 3.55 4.48
C ILE A 13 10.27 3.10 5.59
N TYR A 14 10.39 3.68 6.78
CA TYR A 14 9.51 3.37 7.90
C TYR A 14 8.05 3.73 7.61
N ALA A 15 7.78 4.95 7.11
CA ALA A 15 6.44 5.42 6.81
C ALA A 15 5.76 4.58 5.71
N TRP A 16 6.45 4.39 4.58
CA TRP A 16 5.90 3.64 3.45
C TRP A 16 5.89 2.12 3.70
N GLY A 17 6.82 1.62 4.51
CA GLY A 17 6.85 0.23 4.98
C GLY A 17 5.63 -0.10 5.84
N ILE A 18 5.23 0.81 6.74
CA ILE A 18 3.98 0.64 7.52
C ILE A 18 2.76 0.62 6.60
N ALA A 19 2.69 1.52 5.62
CA ALA A 19 1.58 1.53 4.65
C ALA A 19 1.49 0.20 3.87
N ALA A 20 2.64 -0.32 3.42
CA ALA A 20 2.71 -1.63 2.78
C ALA A 20 2.27 -2.77 3.74
N LEU A 21 2.71 -2.73 5.00
CA LEU A 21 2.32 -3.71 6.02
C LEU A 21 0.81 -3.70 6.30
N LEU A 22 0.20 -2.52 6.39
CA LEU A 22 -1.25 -2.38 6.54
C LEU A 22 -1.98 -2.94 5.32
N SER A 23 -1.49 -2.67 4.11
CA SER A 23 -2.04 -3.25 2.88
C SER A 23 -1.94 -4.78 2.86
N LEU A 24 -0.84 -5.35 3.34
CA LEU A 24 -0.68 -6.81 3.48
C LEU A 24 -1.61 -7.39 4.55
N THR A 25 -1.89 -6.63 5.62
CA THR A 25 -2.86 -7.06 6.63
C THR A 25 -4.26 -7.15 6.02
N LEU A 26 -4.66 -6.17 5.20
CA LEU A 26 -5.91 -6.21 4.44
C LEU A 26 -5.95 -7.37 3.43
N PHE A 27 -4.83 -7.67 2.76
CA PHE A 27 -4.69 -8.85 1.91
C PHE A 27 -5.00 -10.14 2.67
N LEU A 28 -4.47 -10.30 3.89
CA LEU A 28 -4.70 -11.48 4.73
C LEU A 28 -6.16 -11.59 5.17
N ILE A 29 -6.78 -10.46 5.54
CA ILE A 29 -8.21 -10.43 5.91
C ILE A 29 -9.07 -10.81 4.70
N ALA A 30 -8.77 -10.25 3.52
CA ALA A 30 -9.45 -10.56 2.28
C ALA A 30 -9.35 -12.05 1.92
N ARG A 31 -8.14 -12.61 2.01
CA ARG A 31 -7.91 -14.05 1.80
C ARG A 31 -8.69 -14.92 2.78
N PHE A 32 -8.66 -14.58 4.06
CA PHE A 32 -9.43 -15.32 5.08
C PHE A 32 -10.94 -15.26 4.80
N TYR A 33 -11.44 -14.11 4.37
CA TYR A 33 -12.84 -13.95 4.00
C TYR A 33 -13.21 -14.77 2.77
N GLU A 34 -12.37 -14.82 1.74
CA GLU A 34 -12.60 -15.66 0.56
C GLU A 34 -12.62 -17.16 0.92
N GLU A 35 -11.69 -17.61 1.75
CA GLU A 35 -11.63 -19.01 2.22
C GLU A 35 -12.83 -19.39 3.12
N LYS A 36 -13.40 -18.46 3.89
CA LYS A 36 -14.49 -18.73 4.84
C LYS A 36 -15.89 -18.44 4.31
N ALA A 37 -16.07 -17.36 3.55
CA ALA A 37 -17.36 -16.92 3.03
C ALA A 37 -17.66 -17.45 1.62
N GLY A 38 -16.67 -18.06 0.94
CA GLY A 38 -16.85 -18.63 -0.39
C GLY A 38 -17.12 -17.61 -1.50
N GLN A 39 -16.98 -16.30 -1.20
CA GLN A 39 -17.11 -15.22 -2.17
C GLN A 39 -15.74 -14.73 -2.61
N ARG A 40 -15.56 -14.51 -3.92
CA ARG A 40 -14.31 -13.99 -4.49
C ARG A 40 -14.05 -12.58 -3.98
N SER A 41 -13.06 -12.42 -3.11
CA SER A 41 -12.63 -11.12 -2.59
C SER A 41 -11.56 -10.48 -3.47
N TYR A 42 -11.06 -11.20 -4.48
CA TYR A 42 -9.93 -10.78 -5.33
C TYR A 42 -8.72 -10.35 -4.50
N TYR A 43 -8.42 -11.09 -3.43
CA TYR A 43 -7.37 -10.75 -2.46
C TYR A 43 -6.01 -10.44 -3.11
N GLN A 44 -5.68 -11.09 -4.24
CA GLN A 44 -4.46 -10.84 -5.03
C GLN A 44 -4.27 -9.37 -5.44
N LEU A 45 -5.36 -8.61 -5.64
CA LEU A 45 -5.29 -7.20 -6.02
C LEU A 45 -4.67 -6.34 -4.91
N PHE A 46 -4.71 -6.74 -3.63
CA PHE A 46 -4.07 -6.02 -2.52
C PHE A 46 -2.52 -6.09 -2.55
N ILE A 47 -1.95 -6.95 -3.41
CA ILE A 47 -0.50 -6.96 -3.67
C ILE A 47 -0.10 -5.72 -4.48
N ILE A 48 -0.96 -5.22 -5.37
CA ILE A 48 -0.70 -4.05 -6.21
C ILE A 48 -0.39 -2.80 -5.37
N PRO A 49 -1.25 -2.35 -4.42
CA PRO A 49 -0.96 -1.21 -3.59
C PRO A 49 0.27 -1.45 -2.69
N SER A 50 0.48 -2.68 -2.18
CA SER A 50 1.67 -3.01 -1.38
C SER A 50 2.96 -2.81 -2.19
N LEU A 51 3.01 -3.32 -3.43
CA LEU A 51 4.15 -3.13 -4.32
C LEU A 51 4.33 -1.66 -4.71
N LEU A 52 3.25 -0.93 -4.97
CA LEU A 52 3.32 0.50 -5.30
C LEU A 52 3.90 1.32 -4.14
N PHE A 53 3.49 1.05 -2.90
CA PHE A 53 4.07 1.71 -1.72
C PHE A 53 5.54 1.35 -1.50
N LEU A 54 5.92 0.08 -1.70
CA LEU A 54 7.32 -0.33 -1.58
C LEU A 54 8.19 0.28 -2.67
N VAL A 55 7.75 0.25 -3.94
CA VAL A 55 8.50 0.81 -5.06
C VAL A 55 8.61 2.33 -4.92
N GLY A 56 7.52 3.02 -4.57
CA GLY A 56 7.52 4.47 -4.33
C GLY A 56 8.42 4.85 -3.16
N GLY A 57 8.32 4.14 -2.02
CA GLY A 57 9.14 4.39 -0.84
C GLY A 57 10.63 4.11 -1.05
N VAL A 58 10.98 3.01 -1.72
CA VAL A 58 12.37 2.67 -2.07
C VAL A 58 12.94 3.69 -3.06
N ARG A 59 12.16 4.11 -4.05
CA ARG A 59 12.56 5.14 -5.02
C ARG A 59 12.86 6.47 -4.34
N TYR A 60 12.00 6.88 -3.41
CA TYR A 60 12.22 8.08 -2.60
C TYR A 60 13.45 7.97 -1.69
N ALA A 61 13.65 6.81 -1.07
CA ALA A 61 14.77 6.58 -0.16
C ALA A 61 16.14 6.48 -0.86
N LEU A 62 16.19 5.97 -2.10
CA LEU A 62 17.44 5.69 -2.83
C LEU A 62 17.80 6.71 -3.92
N ILE A 63 16.80 7.25 -4.63
CA ILE A 63 17.04 8.03 -5.87
C ILE A 63 16.81 9.51 -5.65
N ALA A 64 15.69 9.89 -5.02
CA ALA A 64 15.32 11.30 -4.90
C ALA A 64 16.07 12.01 -3.78
N GLY A 65 16.36 11.33 -2.66
CA GLY A 65 17.04 11.93 -1.50
C GLY A 65 16.21 12.96 -0.72
N ASP A 66 15.09 13.41 -1.29
CA ASP A 66 14.10 14.32 -0.72
C ASP A 66 12.70 13.70 -0.76
N LEU A 67 11.81 14.09 0.15
CA LEU A 67 10.45 13.53 0.29
C LEU A 67 9.48 13.86 -0.86
N VAL A 68 9.81 14.85 -1.70
CA VAL A 68 8.94 15.37 -2.76
C VAL A 68 9.81 15.79 -3.94
N GLY A 69 9.34 15.54 -5.17
CA GLY A 69 9.98 16.05 -6.39
C GLY A 69 10.28 14.98 -7.44
N ASP A 70 10.06 13.70 -7.13
CA ASP A 70 10.11 12.64 -8.13
C ASP A 70 8.69 12.28 -8.58
N VAL A 71 8.31 12.79 -9.74
CA VAL A 71 6.99 12.57 -10.36
C VAL A 71 6.63 11.08 -10.43
N ALA A 72 7.62 10.21 -10.69
CA ALA A 72 7.37 8.77 -10.75
C ALA A 72 7.10 8.16 -9.36
N GLY A 73 7.77 8.67 -8.32
CA GLY A 73 7.51 8.30 -6.93
C GLY A 73 6.12 8.76 -6.48
N ASP A 74 5.77 10.01 -6.76
CA ASP A 74 4.47 10.59 -6.41
C ASP A 74 3.31 9.86 -7.06
N VAL A 75 3.43 9.57 -8.37
CA VAL A 75 2.40 8.82 -9.11
C VAL A 75 2.28 7.39 -8.57
N ALA A 76 3.39 6.72 -8.25
CA ALA A 76 3.35 5.38 -7.68
C ALA A 76 2.63 5.35 -6.32
N LEU A 77 2.95 6.29 -5.44
CA LEU A 77 2.33 6.40 -4.12
C LEU A 77 0.85 6.78 -4.20
N PHE A 78 0.51 7.72 -5.09
CA PHE A 78 -0.87 8.14 -5.33
C PHE A 78 -1.72 6.99 -5.87
N LEU A 79 -1.22 6.27 -6.88
CA LEU A 79 -1.89 5.08 -7.41
C LEU A 79 -1.99 3.99 -6.34
N GLY A 80 -0.96 3.79 -5.53
CA GLY A 80 -0.98 2.86 -4.41
C GLY A 80 -2.12 3.17 -3.43
N GLY A 81 -2.26 4.43 -3.02
CA GLY A 81 -3.36 4.88 -2.17
C GLY A 81 -4.73 4.74 -2.82
N LEU A 82 -4.84 5.04 -4.11
CA LEU A 82 -6.09 4.94 -4.86
C LEU A 82 -6.55 3.49 -4.99
N PHE A 83 -5.65 2.57 -5.36
CA PHE A 83 -5.94 1.13 -5.39
C PHE A 83 -6.31 0.60 -4.01
N LEU A 84 -5.56 0.97 -2.97
CA LEU A 84 -5.85 0.55 -1.60
C LEU A 84 -7.25 1.00 -1.17
N SER A 85 -7.63 2.24 -1.48
CA SER A 85 -8.94 2.80 -1.11
C SER A 85 -10.09 2.08 -1.81
N ILE A 86 -9.98 1.85 -3.12
CA ILE A 86 -10.99 1.13 -3.90
C ILE A 86 -11.13 -0.31 -3.39
N LEU A 87 -10.02 -1.01 -3.17
CA LEU A 87 -10.04 -2.40 -2.70
C LEU A 87 -10.55 -2.51 -1.27
N SER A 88 -10.19 -1.57 -0.39
CA SER A 88 -10.71 -1.52 0.98
C SER A 88 -12.21 -1.28 0.99
N TYR A 89 -12.71 -0.39 0.13
CA TYR A 89 -14.15 -0.15 -0.02
C TYR A 89 -14.88 -1.38 -0.56
N PHE A 90 -14.31 -2.05 -1.57
CA PHE A 90 -14.85 -3.28 -2.11
C PHE A 90 -14.92 -4.38 -1.05
N LEU A 91 -13.84 -4.57 -0.28
CA LEU A 91 -13.77 -5.54 0.80
C LEU A 91 -14.77 -5.21 1.92
N PHE A 92 -14.88 -3.94 2.29
CA PHE A 92 -15.85 -3.46 3.27
C PHE A 92 -17.27 -3.80 2.81
N ASN A 93 -17.63 -3.48 1.57
CA ASN A 93 -18.95 -3.76 1.02
C ASN A 93 -19.25 -5.28 0.97
N LEU A 94 -18.24 -6.09 0.63
CA LEU A 94 -18.33 -7.55 0.61
C LEU A 94 -18.58 -8.14 2.01
N MET A 95 -17.96 -7.56 3.04
CA MET A 95 -18.10 -7.96 4.44
C MET A 95 -19.39 -7.47 5.09
N THR A 96 -19.83 -6.26 4.75
CA THR A 96 -21.08 -5.70 5.29
C THR A 96 -22.32 -6.25 4.62
N GLY A 97 -22.15 -7.04 3.55
CA GLY A 97 -23.23 -7.68 2.81
C GLY A 97 -24.04 -6.63 2.09
N GLY A 98 -24.01 -6.67 0.76
CA GLY A 98 -24.91 -5.87 -0.07
C GLY A 98 -26.35 -6.03 0.40
N ARG A 99 -26.84 -5.08 1.19
CA ARG A 99 -28.27 -4.84 1.36
C ARG A 99 -28.73 -4.11 0.11
N ARG A 100 -28.88 -4.87 -0.98
CA ARG A 100 -29.90 -4.72 -2.02
C ARG A 100 -29.77 -5.84 -3.03
#